data_AF-A0A2N7CHD1-F1
#
_entry.id   AF-A0A2N7CHD1-F1
#
_cell.length_a   1.000
_cell.length_b   1.000
_cell.length_c   1.000
_cell.angle_alpha   90.00
_cell.angle_beta   90.00
_cell.angle_gamma   90.00
#
_symmetry.space_group_name_H-M   'P 1'
#
loop_
_entity.id
_entity.type
_entity.pdbx_description
1 polymer ?
#
loop_
_entity_poly.entity_id
_entity_poly.type
_entity_poly.pdbx_seq_one_letter_code
_entity_poly.pdbx_strand_id
1 'polypeptide(L)'
;MNKKRIAHCNLLNTSWDPYALIVNKSKRLSWNNVSEADALLSKKEVIEWFALLREYSEQTVQAILVDGILNSEFHNITFILTLVQKAEFKSVASKQAYQILYEFVSQTPTGIREWIGDKEFLMSRDVLALLSRNR
;
A
#
# COMPACT_ATOMS: atom_id res chain seq x y z
N MET A 1 5.00 -40.52 0.48
CA MET A 1 4.38 -39.33 1.13
C MET A 1 4.72 -38.09 0.30
N ASN A 2 3.80 -37.63 -0.54
CA ASN A 2 4.05 -36.49 -1.43
C ASN A 2 3.88 -35.17 -0.66
N LYS A 3 4.99 -34.43 -0.50
CA LYS A 3 5.00 -33.05 -0.01
C LYS A 3 4.25 -32.16 -1.01
N LYS A 4 3.01 -31.77 -0.69
CA LYS A 4 2.28 -30.73 -1.42
C LYS A 4 3.10 -29.43 -1.34
N ARG A 5 3.69 -29.01 -2.46
CA ARG A 5 4.26 -27.68 -2.62
C ARG A 5 3.14 -26.66 -2.45
N ILE A 6 3.35 -25.68 -1.58
CA ILE A 6 2.46 -24.53 -1.41
C ILE A 6 2.43 -23.80 -2.76
N ALA A 7 1.29 -23.83 -3.44
CA ALA A 7 1.09 -23.07 -4.66
C ALA A 7 1.07 -21.59 -4.28
N HIS A 8 2.05 -20.82 -4.74
CA HIS A 8 1.95 -19.38 -4.75
C HIS A 8 0.73 -19.01 -5.60
N CYS A 9 -0.19 -18.25 -5.02
CA CYS A 9 -1.44 -17.86 -5.68
C CYS A 9 -1.13 -17.31 -7.08
N ASN A 10 -1.66 -17.99 -8.10
CA ASN A 10 -1.66 -17.52 -9.48
C ASN A 10 -2.48 -16.21 -9.54
N LEU A 11 -1.80 -15.07 -9.38
CA LEU A 11 -2.38 -13.73 -9.51
C LEU A 11 -2.52 -13.28 -10.98
N LEU A 12 -2.38 -14.20 -11.95
CA LEU A 12 -2.20 -13.85 -13.36
C LEU A 12 -3.48 -13.65 -14.17
N ASN A 13 -4.69 -13.63 -13.59
CA ASN A 13 -5.92 -13.42 -14.38
C ASN A 13 -7.18 -13.02 -13.60
N THR A 14 -7.04 -12.50 -12.38
CA THR A 14 -8.19 -12.00 -11.61
C THR A 14 -8.27 -10.49 -11.74
N SER A 15 -9.47 -9.95 -11.99
CA SER A 15 -9.74 -8.51 -11.87
C SER A 15 -9.18 -8.03 -10.54
N TRP A 16 -8.33 -7.00 -10.57
CA TRP A 16 -7.66 -6.51 -9.38
C TRP A 16 -8.70 -5.97 -8.39
N ASP A 17 -8.94 -6.78 -7.35
CA ASP A 17 -9.78 -6.43 -6.21
C ASP A 17 -8.84 -6.18 -5.01
N PRO A 18 -8.52 -4.91 -4.71
CA PRO A 18 -7.66 -4.54 -3.61
C PRO A 18 -8.25 -4.93 -2.25
N TYR A 19 -9.57 -4.99 -2.11
CA TYR A 19 -10.21 -5.48 -0.89
C TYR A 19 -9.97 -6.98 -0.72
N ALA A 20 -10.12 -7.77 -1.79
CA ALA A 20 -9.79 -9.19 -1.76
C ALA A 20 -8.30 -9.43 -1.46
N LEU A 21 -7.39 -8.58 -1.95
CA LEU A 21 -5.96 -8.64 -1.62
C LEU A 21 -5.70 -8.39 -0.13
N ILE A 22 -6.31 -7.35 0.44
CA ILE A 22 -6.22 -7.02 1.88
C ILE A 22 -6.76 -8.19 2.72
N VAL A 23 -7.93 -8.73 2.36
CA VAL A 23 -8.55 -9.88 3.04
C VAL A 23 -7.70 -11.16 2.90
N ASN A 24 -7.07 -11.38 1.76
CA ASN A 24 -6.21 -12.56 1.58
C ASN A 24 -4.89 -12.44 2.36
N LYS A 25 -4.32 -11.22 2.46
CA LYS A 25 -3.13 -10.97 3.28
C LYS A 25 -3.46 -11.12 4.77
N SER A 26 -4.60 -10.61 5.24
CA SER A 26 -5.05 -10.77 6.62
C SER A 26 -5.23 -12.25 7.00
N LYS A 27 -5.87 -13.06 6.13
CA LYS A 27 -6.04 -14.50 6.33
C LYS A 27 -4.72 -15.29 6.36
N ARG A 28 -3.70 -14.83 5.62
CA ARG A 28 -2.37 -15.44 5.65
C ARG A 28 -1.60 -15.10 6.93
N LEU A 29 -1.78 -13.88 7.44
CA LEU A 29 -1.18 -13.44 8.71
C LEU A 29 -1.84 -14.10 9.92
N SER A 30 -3.16 -14.37 9.87
CA SER A 30 -3.89 -15.00 10.98
C SER A 30 -3.50 -16.46 11.24
N TRP A 31 -2.88 -17.16 10.27
CA TRP A 31 -2.28 -18.49 10.47
C TRP A 31 -1.10 -18.48 11.47
N ASN A 32 -0.56 -17.31 11.82
CA ASN A 32 0.48 -17.12 12.84
C ASN A 32 -0.08 -16.76 14.25
N ASN A 33 -1.30 -17.20 14.61
CA ASN A 33 -1.92 -16.95 15.93
C ASN A 33 -2.27 -15.49 16.25
N VAL A 34 -2.83 -14.74 15.30
CA VAL A 34 -3.54 -13.48 15.64
C VAL A 34 -4.96 -13.57 15.10
N SER A 35 -5.85 -14.08 15.96
CA SER A 35 -7.31 -14.12 15.76
C SER A 35 -7.96 -12.72 15.77
N GLU A 36 -7.18 -11.64 15.84
CA GLU A 36 -7.64 -10.25 16.00
C GLU A 36 -7.66 -9.44 14.70
N ALA A 37 -7.27 -10.01 13.55
CA ALA A 37 -7.21 -9.27 12.29
C ALA A 37 -8.57 -8.70 11.83
N ASP A 38 -9.68 -9.35 12.22
CA ASP A 38 -11.04 -8.86 11.94
C ASP A 38 -11.48 -7.74 12.92
N ALA A 39 -10.82 -7.57 14.07
CA ALA A 39 -11.09 -6.51 15.03
C ALA A 39 -10.31 -5.21 14.74
N LEU A 40 -9.17 -5.31 14.03
CA LEU A 40 -8.22 -4.20 13.82
C LEU A 40 -8.46 -3.38 12.54
N LEU A 41 -9.25 -3.88 11.60
CA LEU A 41 -9.53 -3.20 10.33
C LEU A 41 -10.98 -2.73 10.24
N SER A 42 -11.22 -1.46 10.55
CA SER A 42 -12.48 -0.80 10.21
C SER A 42 -12.67 -0.82 8.69
N LYS A 43 -13.59 -1.66 8.20
CA LYS A 43 -13.91 -1.78 6.77
C LYS A 43 -14.21 -0.42 6.14
N LYS A 44 -14.85 0.48 6.88
CA LYS A 44 -15.17 1.85 6.45
C LYS A 44 -13.90 2.66 6.20
N GLU A 45 -12.97 2.66 7.15
CA GLU A 45 -11.71 3.42 7.04
C GLU A 45 -10.86 2.93 5.87
N VAL A 46 -10.79 1.61 5.67
CA VAL A 46 -10.07 1.02 4.53
C VAL A 46 -10.70 1.45 3.19
N ILE A 47 -12.02 1.47 3.09
CA ILE A 47 -12.73 1.90 1.87
C ILE A 47 -12.52 3.41 1.62
N GLU A 48 -12.62 4.25 2.65
CA GLU A 48 -12.42 5.70 2.55
C GLU A 48 -10.98 6.03 2.15
N TRP A 49 -10.01 5.39 2.78
CA TRP A 49 -8.59 5.53 2.43
C TRP A 49 -8.31 5.05 1.00
N PHE A 50 -8.87 3.90 0.61
CA PHE A 50 -8.71 3.39 -0.75
C PHE A 50 -9.36 4.30 -1.80
N ALA A 51 -10.48 4.96 -1.46
CA ALA A 51 -11.16 5.87 -2.36
C ALA A 51 -10.29 7.08 -2.78
N LEU A 52 -9.26 7.42 -2.02
CA LEU A 52 -8.27 8.44 -2.39
C LEU A 52 -7.53 8.10 -3.70
N LEU A 53 -7.50 6.82 -4.10
CA LEU A 53 -6.84 6.35 -5.31
C LEU A 53 -7.82 6.05 -6.47
N ARG A 54 -9.09 6.44 -6.36
CA ARG A 54 -10.14 6.10 -7.34
C ARG A 54 -9.84 6.59 -8.77
N GLU A 55 -9.15 7.72 -8.91
CA GLU A 55 -8.88 8.34 -10.21
C GLU A 55 -7.62 7.78 -10.90
N TYR A 56 -6.87 6.90 -10.23
CA TYR A 56 -5.63 6.34 -10.75
C TYR A 56 -5.88 5.02 -11.48
N SER A 57 -5.03 4.71 -12.47
CA SER A 57 -5.10 3.42 -13.13
C SER A 57 -4.75 2.28 -12.17
N GLU A 58 -5.32 1.11 -12.40
CA GLU A 58 -5.04 -0.12 -11.65
C GLU A 58 -3.54 -0.37 -11.44
N GLN A 59 -2.72 -0.12 -12.46
CA GLN A 59 -1.26 -0.28 -12.39
C GLN A 59 -0.59 0.72 -11.45
N THR A 60 -1.13 1.93 -11.34
CA THR A 60 -0.62 2.96 -10.42
C THR A 60 -1.10 2.67 -9.01
N VAL A 61 -2.35 2.24 -8.84
CA VAL A 61 -2.85 1.85 -7.53
C VAL A 61 -2.13 0.61 -7.00
N GLN A 62 -1.84 -0.38 -7.84
CA GLN A 62 -1.03 -1.53 -7.46
C GLN A 62 0.38 -1.10 -7.02
N ALA A 63 1.04 -0.21 -7.76
CA ALA A 63 2.35 0.28 -7.36
C ALA A 63 2.30 1.02 -6.02
N ILE A 64 1.31 1.89 -5.79
CA ILE A 64 1.16 2.63 -4.54
C ILE A 64 0.85 1.69 -3.37
N LEU A 65 -0.15 0.82 -3.53
CA LEU A 65 -0.69 0.00 -2.45
C LEU A 65 0.16 -1.23 -2.17
N VAL A 66 0.49 -2.00 -3.21
CA VAL A 66 1.21 -3.27 -3.04
C VAL A 66 2.69 -3.01 -2.85
N ASP A 67 3.32 -2.30 -3.78
CA ASP A 67 4.77 -2.10 -3.72
C ASP A 67 5.12 -1.03 -2.68
N GLY A 68 4.44 0.11 -2.72
CA GLY A 68 4.71 1.24 -1.83
C GLY A 68 4.36 0.98 -0.36
N ILE A 69 3.11 0.58 -0.07
CA ILE A 69 2.67 0.31 1.31
C ILE A 69 3.04 -1.12 1.73
N LEU A 70 2.46 -2.13 1.09
CA LEU A 70 2.49 -3.50 1.62
C LEU A 70 3.87 -4.17 1.55
N ASN A 71 4.73 -3.75 0.63
CA ASN A 71 6.14 -4.15 0.53
C ASN A 71 7.09 -3.06 1.05
N SER A 72 6.55 -1.97 1.60
CA SER A 72 7.27 -0.86 2.20
C SER A 72 8.23 -0.09 1.27
N GLU A 73 8.05 -0.06 -0.06
CA GLU A 73 9.00 0.61 -0.98
C GLU A 73 9.03 2.15 -0.90
N PHE A 74 8.12 2.79 -0.16
CA PHE A 74 8.12 4.26 -0.03
C PHE A 74 9.33 4.84 0.72
N HIS A 75 10.18 4.03 1.37
CA HIS A 75 11.48 4.51 1.87
C HIS A 75 12.55 4.61 0.76
N ASN A 76 12.29 4.02 -0.41
CA ASN A 76 13.22 4.00 -1.55
C ASN A 76 12.93 5.18 -2.49
N ILE A 77 13.84 6.15 -2.54
CA ILE A 77 13.69 7.35 -3.37
C ILE A 77 13.56 6.99 -4.85
N THR A 78 14.30 5.99 -5.34
CA THR A 78 14.24 5.57 -6.75
C THR A 78 12.86 5.04 -7.11
N PHE A 79 12.21 4.31 -6.20
CA PHE A 79 10.83 3.87 -6.38
C PHE A 79 9.89 5.07 -6.50
N ILE A 80 9.98 6.05 -5.59
CA ILE A 80 9.13 7.26 -5.63
C ILE A 80 9.34 8.02 -6.94
N LEU A 81 10.59 8.25 -7.35
CA LEU A 81 10.91 8.96 -8.58
C LEU A 81 10.38 8.25 -9.83
N THR A 82 10.37 6.92 -9.83
CA THR A 82 9.79 6.12 -10.91
C THR A 82 8.26 6.21 -10.91
N LEU A 83 7.64 6.18 -9.71
CA LEU A 83 6.20 6.27 -9.55
C LEU A 83 5.64 7.60 -10.05
N VAL A 84 6.28 8.73 -9.70
CA VAL A 84 5.83 10.06 -10.13
C VAL A 84 6.04 10.33 -11.62
N GLN A 85 6.72 9.45 -12.35
CA GLN A 85 6.82 9.51 -13.82
C GLN A 85 5.62 8.86 -14.53
N LYS A 86 4.71 8.19 -13.81
CA LYS A 86 3.49 7.62 -14.41
C LYS A 86 2.55 8.71 -14.93
N ALA A 87 1.75 8.36 -15.93
CA ALA A 87 0.94 9.32 -16.69
C ALA A 87 0.04 10.20 -15.79
N GLU A 88 -0.51 9.61 -14.74
CA GLU A 88 -1.40 10.26 -13.78
C GLU A 88 -0.70 11.32 -12.92
N PHE A 89 0.63 11.23 -12.77
CA PHE A 89 1.44 12.20 -12.05
C PHE A 89 2.13 13.21 -12.97
N LYS A 90 2.17 12.98 -14.30
CA LYS A 90 2.81 13.91 -15.24
C LYS A 90 2.12 15.26 -15.35
N SER A 91 0.81 15.31 -15.11
CA SER A 91 0.02 16.54 -15.16
C SER A 91 0.11 17.39 -13.88
N VAL A 92 0.73 16.87 -12.82
CA VAL A 92 0.92 17.57 -11.54
C VAL A 92 2.39 17.92 -11.34
N ALA A 93 2.65 19.05 -10.68
CA ALA A 93 4.01 19.42 -10.32
C ALA A 93 4.62 18.34 -9.40
N SER A 94 5.91 18.03 -9.55
CA SER A 94 6.55 16.95 -8.77
C SER A 94 6.35 17.11 -7.26
N LYS A 95 6.40 18.34 -6.75
CA LYS A 95 6.11 18.64 -5.34
C LYS A 95 4.69 18.21 -4.94
N GLN A 96 3.69 18.49 -5.77
CA GLN A 96 2.30 18.06 -5.55
C GLN A 96 2.17 16.54 -5.61
N ALA A 97 2.86 15.87 -6.52
CA ALA A 97 2.87 14.41 -6.56
C ALA A 97 3.41 13.82 -5.24
N TYR A 98 4.52 14.34 -4.73
CA TYR A 98 5.06 13.94 -3.43
C TYR A 98 4.10 14.24 -2.28
N GLN A 99 3.42 15.39 -2.33
CA GLN A 99 2.40 15.76 -1.34
C GLN A 99 1.23 14.76 -1.30
N ILE A 100 0.70 14.40 -2.46
CA ILE A 100 -0.40 13.44 -2.59
C ILE A 100 0.00 12.09 -2.00
N LEU A 101 1.20 11.61 -2.36
CA LEU A 101 1.74 10.36 -1.82
C LEU A 101 1.95 10.44 -0.30
N TYR A 102 2.50 11.56 0.19
CA TYR A 102 2.68 11.81 1.63
C TYR A 102 1.35 11.75 2.39
N GLU A 103 0.31 12.43 1.88
CA GLU A 103 -1.02 12.45 2.49
C GLU A 103 -1.65 11.08 2.49
N PHE A 104 -1.53 10.34 1.38
CA PHE A 104 -2.05 8.97 1.28
C PHE A 104 -1.37 8.02 2.27
N VAL A 105 -0.02 8.04 2.34
CA VAL A 105 0.73 7.24 3.31
C VAL A 105 0.35 7.65 4.73
N SER A 106 0.27 8.95 5.04
CA SER A 106 -0.08 9.44 6.37
C SER A 106 -1.47 9.00 6.84
N GLN A 107 -2.40 8.77 5.90
CA GLN A 107 -3.75 8.29 6.15
C GLN A 107 -3.89 6.77 6.18
N THR A 108 -2.78 6.01 6.09
CA THR A 108 -2.82 4.53 6.17
C THR A 108 -3.55 4.10 7.44
N PRO A 109 -4.61 3.26 7.37
CA PRO A 109 -5.33 2.78 8.55
C PRO A 109 -4.44 1.99 9.51
N THR A 110 -4.71 2.06 10.82
CA THR A 110 -3.89 1.42 11.87
C THR A 110 -3.70 -0.08 11.64
N GLY A 111 -4.77 -0.81 11.31
CA GLY A 111 -4.65 -2.24 11.02
C GLY A 111 -3.76 -2.59 9.81
N ILE A 112 -3.55 -1.66 8.88
CA ILE A 112 -2.59 -1.83 7.77
C ILE A 112 -1.17 -1.46 8.24
N ARG A 113 -1.02 -0.42 9.09
CA ARG A 113 0.28 -0.04 9.66
C ARG A 113 0.91 -1.18 10.46
N GLU A 114 0.11 -1.90 11.22
CA GLU A 114 0.56 -3.06 12.00
C GLU A 114 1.14 -4.18 11.12
N TRP A 115 0.75 -4.26 9.84
CA TRP A 115 1.29 -5.28 8.92
C TRP A 115 2.66 -4.94 8.35
N ILE A 116 2.97 -3.66 8.25
CA ILE A 116 4.22 -3.16 7.64
C ILE A 116 5.27 -2.82 8.68
N GLY A 117 4.84 -2.56 9.93
CA GLY A 117 5.70 -2.14 11.03
C GLY A 117 5.80 -0.62 11.15
N ASP A 118 5.81 -0.12 12.38
CA ASP A 118 5.85 1.32 12.66
C ASP A 118 7.13 1.98 12.14
N LYS A 119 8.26 1.27 12.16
CA LYS A 119 9.55 1.81 11.70
C LYS A 119 9.53 2.03 10.18
N GLU A 120 9.08 1.03 9.43
CA GLU A 120 8.97 1.06 7.97
C GLU A 120 7.97 2.11 7.51
N PHE A 121 6.84 2.23 8.23
CA PHE A 121 5.86 3.28 8.04
C PHE A 121 6.45 4.67 8.24
N LEU A 122 7.13 4.90 9.37
CA LEU A 122 7.75 6.19 9.69
C LEU A 122 8.82 6.55 8.65
N MET A 123 9.68 5.61 8.25
CA MET A 123 10.67 5.85 7.19
C MET A 123 10.03 6.26 5.87
N SER A 124 8.98 5.54 5.44
CA SER A 124 8.23 5.84 4.23
C SER A 124 7.63 7.24 4.26
N ARG A 125 7.00 7.59 5.39
CA ARG A 125 6.37 8.90 5.60
C ARG A 125 7.41 10.03 5.64
N ASP A 126 8.51 9.84 6.34
CA ASP A 126 9.53 10.87 6.53
C ASP A 126 10.29 11.17 5.23
N VAL A 127 10.57 10.15 4.40
CA VAL A 127 11.13 10.35 3.05
C VAL A 127 10.17 11.18 2.18
N LEU A 128 8.88 10.85 2.19
CA LEU A 128 7.88 11.60 1.43
C LEU A 128 7.70 13.03 1.96
N ALA A 129 7.79 13.25 3.28
CA ALA A 129 7.75 14.59 3.89
C ALA A 129 8.94 15.46 3.44
N LEU A 130 10.14 14.87 3.40
CA LEU A 130 11.34 15.54 2.90
C LEU A 130 11.18 15.96 1.43
N LEU A 131 10.61 15.09 0.59
CA LEU A 131 10.37 15.37 -0.82
C LEU A 131 9.25 16.41 -1.04
N SER A 132 8.20 16.40 -0.23
CA SER A 132 7.10 17.35 -0.32
C SER A 132 7.42 18.73 0.28
N ARG A 133 8.54 18.85 1.01
CA ARG A 133 8.90 20.00 1.85
C ARG A 133 7.87 20.29 2.96
N ASN A 134 7.15 19.27 3.43
CA ASN A 134 6.44 19.36 4.71
C ASN A 134 7.45 19.15 5.83
N ARG A 135 7.86 20.24 6.47
CA ARG A 135 8.52 20.20 7.78
C ARG A 135 7.52 20.60 8.84
#